data_AF-A0A2K8M253-F1
#
_entry.id   AF-A0A2K8M253-F1
#
_cell.length_a   1.000
_cell.length_b   1.000
_cell.length_c   1.000
_cell.angle_alpha   90.00
_cell.angle_beta   90.00
_cell.angle_gamma   90.00
#
_symmetry.space_group_name_H-M   'P 1'
#
loop_
_entity.id
_entity.type
_entity.pdbx_description
1 polymer ?
#
loop_
_entity_poly.entity_id
_entity_poly.type
_entity_poly.pdbx_seq_one_letter_code
_entity_poly.pdbx_strand_id
1 'polypeptide(L)'
;MDPVPAGARFAAAIDAANACFGTVNSEMAALQASWRGEAAVRFGQAMNDWEQQFDRILASLADLVDVARAAAASSTVKCSNERVRCADHP
;
A
#
# COMPACT_ATOMS: atom_id res chain seq x y z
N MET A 1 -8.60 -7.64 22.26
CA MET A 1 -8.42 -7.47 20.80
C MET A 1 -7.03 -7.96 20.48
N ASP A 2 -6.92 -9.04 19.72
CA ASP A 2 -5.62 -9.49 19.21
C ASP A 2 -5.00 -8.39 18.32
N PRO A 3 -3.68 -8.20 18.33
CA PRO A 3 -3.04 -7.23 17.47
C PRO A 3 -3.26 -7.63 16.01
N VAL A 4 -3.91 -6.75 15.24
CA VAL A 4 -4.05 -6.90 13.79
C VAL A 4 -2.65 -7.13 13.19
N PRO A 5 -2.43 -8.19 12.41
CA PRO A 5 -1.15 -8.45 11.76
C PRO A 5 -0.70 -7.25 10.93
N ALA A 6 0.59 -6.91 10.95
CA ALA A 6 1.12 -5.76 10.22
C ALA A 6 0.73 -5.76 8.73
N GLY A 7 0.75 -6.93 8.07
CA GLY A 7 0.31 -7.07 6.68
C GLY A 7 -1.15 -6.68 6.45
N ALA A 8 -2.05 -6.97 7.40
CA ALA A 8 -3.45 -6.58 7.29
C ALA A 8 -3.64 -5.05 7.45
N ARG A 9 -2.77 -4.38 8.21
CA ARG A 9 -2.77 -2.91 8.29
C ARG A 9 -2.32 -2.26 6.99
N PHE A 10 -1.29 -2.80 6.35
CA PHE A 10 -0.83 -2.29 5.06
C PHE A 10 -1.86 -2.56 3.95
N ALA A 11 -2.52 -3.72 3.94
CA ALA A 11 -3.62 -3.99 3.03
C ALA A 11 -4.78 -2.97 3.20
N ALA A 12 -5.20 -2.71 4.44
CA ALA A 12 -6.23 -1.69 4.70
C ALA A 12 -5.78 -0.28 4.28
N ALA A 13 -4.49 0.05 4.42
CA ALA A 13 -3.94 1.31 3.95
C ALA A 13 -3.97 1.42 2.42
N ILE A 14 -3.73 0.34 1.68
CA ILE A 14 -3.87 0.28 0.21
C ILE A 14 -5.32 0.55 -0.20
N ASP A 15 -6.29 -0.10 0.46
CA ASP A 15 -7.71 0.10 0.16
C ASP A 15 -8.14 1.56 0.41
N ALA A 16 -7.73 2.12 1.54
CA ALA A 16 -8.01 3.52 1.88
C ALA A 16 -7.34 4.50 0.90
N ALA A 17 -6.10 4.21 0.50
CA ALA A 17 -5.37 4.99 -0.48
C ALA A 17 -6.11 4.97 -1.83
N ASN A 18 -6.49 3.80 -2.35
CA ASN A 18 -7.23 3.68 -3.60
C ASN A 18 -8.57 4.43 -3.59
N ALA A 19 -9.31 4.39 -2.47
CA ALA A 19 -10.55 5.14 -2.32
C ALA A 19 -10.32 6.66 -2.35
N CYS A 20 -9.26 7.13 -1.68
CA CYS A 20 -8.85 8.53 -1.71
C CYS A 20 -8.47 8.95 -3.15
N PHE A 21 -7.63 8.15 -3.82
CA PHE A 21 -7.20 8.40 -5.20
C PHE A 21 -8.37 8.57 -6.16
N GLY A 22 -9.36 7.67 -6.11
CA GLY A 22 -10.56 7.75 -6.94
C GLY A 22 -11.36 9.04 -6.71
N THR A 23 -11.45 9.50 -5.45
CA THR A 23 -12.09 10.77 -5.09
C THR A 23 -11.35 11.95 -5.71
N VAL A 24 -10.04 12.04 -5.48
CA VAL A 24 -9.23 13.15 -6.00
C VAL A 24 -9.26 13.16 -7.52
N ASN A 25 -9.16 12.01 -8.19
CA ASN A 25 -9.26 11.93 -9.65
C ASN A 25 -10.60 12.42 -10.20
N SER A 26 -11.71 12.15 -9.49
CA SER A 26 -13.02 12.63 -9.89
C SER A 26 -13.14 14.16 -9.77
N GLU A 27 -12.65 14.73 -8.67
CA GLU A 27 -12.63 16.18 -8.46
C GLU A 27 -11.72 16.88 -9.47
N MET A 28 -10.56 16.30 -9.74
CA MET A 28 -9.59 16.86 -10.68
C MET A 28 -10.06 16.78 -12.13
N ALA A 29 -10.76 15.71 -12.52
CA ALA A 29 -11.42 15.63 -13.83
C ALA A 29 -12.48 16.74 -14.01
N ALA A 30 -13.26 17.02 -12.97
CA ALA A 30 -14.23 18.12 -12.98
C ALA A 30 -13.54 19.49 -13.12
N LEU A 31 -12.43 19.69 -12.41
CA LEU A 31 -11.65 20.92 -12.49
C LEU A 31 -11.01 21.10 -13.88
N GLN A 32 -10.42 20.05 -14.45
CA GLN A 32 -9.82 20.06 -15.78
C GLN A 32 -10.84 20.47 -16.85
N ALA A 33 -12.08 19.99 -16.73
CA ALA A 33 -13.16 20.35 -17.66
C ALA A 33 -13.51 21.84 -17.64
N SER A 34 -13.17 22.56 -16.55
CA SER A 34 -13.41 24.00 -16.41
C SER A 34 -12.28 24.89 -16.96
N TRP A 35 -11.07 24.35 -17.13
CA TRP A 35 -9.90 25.14 -17.57
C TRP A 35 -9.71 25.06 -19.09
N ARG A 36 -9.14 26.11 -19.68
CA ARG A 36 -8.86 26.21 -21.12
C ARG A 36 -7.44 26.76 -21.34
N GLY A 37 -6.89 26.50 -22.52
CA GLY A 37 -5.59 27.01 -22.93
C GLY A 37 -4.42 26.44 -22.10
N GLU A 38 -3.38 27.25 -21.93
CA GLU A 38 -2.12 26.85 -21.28
C GLU A 38 -2.31 26.37 -19.83
N ALA A 39 -3.29 26.91 -19.10
CA ALA A 39 -3.62 26.47 -17.75
C ALA A 39 -4.08 25.00 -17.71
N ALA A 40 -4.88 24.57 -18.69
CA ALA A 40 -5.32 23.18 -18.79
C ALA A 40 -4.14 22.23 -19.09
N VAL A 41 -3.17 22.68 -19.90
CA VAL A 41 -1.96 21.89 -20.21
C VAL A 41 -1.11 21.70 -18.96
N ARG A 42 -0.80 22.78 -18.23
CA ARG A 42 -0.02 22.72 -16.98
C ARG A 42 -0.72 21.88 -15.92
N PHE A 43 -2.05 21.98 -15.84
CA PHE A 43 -2.84 21.14 -14.95
C PHE A 43 -2.70 19.65 -15.31
N GLY A 44 -2.88 19.30 -16.58
CA GLY A 44 -2.72 17.91 -17.04
C GLY A 44 -1.33 17.33 -16.77
N GLN A 45 -0.27 18.15 -16.83
CA GLN A 45 1.08 17.74 -16.45
C GLN A 45 1.17 17.45 -14.94
N ALA A 46 0.70 18.39 -14.11
CA ALA A 46 0.69 18.21 -12.66
C ALA A 46 -0.14 16.99 -12.23
N MET A 47 -1.25 16.72 -12.92
CA MET A 47 -2.08 15.53 -12.75
C MET A 47 -1.29 14.25 -12.98
N ASN A 48 -0.66 14.14 -14.15
CA ASN A 48 0.13 12.98 -14.53
C ASN A 48 1.32 12.75 -13.56
N ASP A 49 1.93 13.82 -13.04
CA ASP A 49 3.00 13.72 -12.05
C ASP A 49 2.48 13.25 -10.69
N TRP A 50 1.28 13.70 -10.29
CA TRP A 50 0.62 13.25 -9.07
C TRP A 50 0.22 11.77 -9.15
N GLU A 51 -0.35 11.31 -10.27
CA GLU A 51 -0.71 9.90 -10.48
C GLU A 51 0.52 8.98 -10.36
N GLN A 52 1.63 9.35 -10.99
CA GLN A 52 2.89 8.60 -10.88
C GLN A 52 3.44 8.54 -9.45
N GLN A 53 3.30 9.62 -8.67
CA GLN A 53 3.71 9.60 -7.26
C GLN A 53 2.80 8.69 -6.43
N PHE A 54 1.51 8.68 -6.75
CA PHE A 54 0.55 7.82 -6.08
C PHE A 54 0.83 6.34 -6.32
N ASP A 55 1.13 5.95 -7.56
CA ASP A 55 1.52 4.58 -7.90
C ASP A 55 2.74 4.11 -7.12
N ARG A 56 3.72 4.99 -6.86
CA ARG A 56 4.90 4.66 -6.04
C ARG A 56 4.53 4.38 -4.58
N ILE A 57 3.55 5.11 -4.04
CA ILE A 57 3.05 4.88 -2.68
C ILE A 57 2.37 3.51 -2.62
N LEU A 58 1.51 3.19 -3.59
CA LEU A 58 0.85 1.88 -3.66
C LEU A 58 1.84 0.73 -3.78
N ALA A 59 2.85 0.86 -4.66
CA ALA A 59 3.91 -0.12 -4.79
C ALA A 59 4.67 -0.34 -3.48
N SER A 60 5.04 0.76 -2.80
CA SER A 60 5.74 0.68 -1.51
C SER A 60 4.89 0.00 -0.43
N LEU A 61 3.58 0.26 -0.40
CA LEU A 61 2.66 -0.39 0.53
C LEU A 61 2.50 -1.89 0.23
N ALA A 62 2.45 -2.27 -1.05
CA ALA A 62 2.39 -3.67 -1.46
C ALA A 62 3.67 -4.43 -1.05
N ASP A 63 4.83 -3.83 -1.27
CA ASP A 63 6.11 -4.41 -0.82
C ASP A 63 6.12 -4.65 0.70
N LEU A 64 5.57 -3.71 1.49
CA LEU A 64 5.47 -3.86 2.94
C LEU A 64 4.49 -4.98 3.36
N VAL A 65 3.44 -5.24 2.58
CA VAL A 65 2.55 -6.40 2.80
C VAL A 65 3.35 -7.70 2.65
N ASP A 66 4.14 -7.82 1.59
CA ASP A 66 4.92 -9.03 1.31
C ASP A 66 6.03 -9.25 2.35
N VAL A 67 6.73 -8.19 2.75
CA VAL A 67 7.72 -8.23 3.83
C VAL A 67 7.07 -8.68 5.15
N ALA A 68 5.90 -8.13 5.49
CA ALA A 68 5.19 -8.51 6.71
C ALA A 68 4.75 -9.97 6.68
N ARG A 69 4.31 -10.48 5.51
CA ARG A 69 3.94 -11.90 5.33
C ARG A 69 5.15 -12.81 5.48
N ALA A 70 6.28 -12.48 4.85
CA ALA A 70 7.52 -13.25 4.93
C ALA A 70 8.06 -13.32 6.36
N ALA A 71 8.01 -12.21 7.10
CA ALA A 71 8.41 -12.14 8.50
C ALA A 71 7.54 -13.03 9.40
N ALA A 72 6.21 -13.04 9.18
CA ALA A 72 5.30 -13.89 9.91
C ALA A 72 5.59 -15.39 9.65
N ALA A 73 5.76 -15.79 8.39
CA ALA A 73 6.07 -17.17 8.03
C ALA A 73 7.41 -17.64 8.65
N SER A 74 8.44 -16.81 8.59
CA SER A 74 9.76 -17.11 9.16
C SER A 74 9.69 -17.33 10.67
N SER A 75 8.87 -16.54 11.37
CA SER A 75 8.65 -16.65 12.82
C SER A 75 7.97 -17.97 13.19
N THR A 76 6.98 -18.40 12.41
CA THR A 76 6.29 -19.69 12.60
C THR A 76 7.24 -20.88 12.40
N VAL A 77 8.10 -20.83 11.37
CA VAL A 77 9.11 -21.87 11.11
C VAL A 77 10.13 -21.96 12.25
N LYS A 78 10.65 -20.81 12.72
CA LYS A 78 11.59 -20.78 13.84
C LYS A 78 10.99 -21.40 15.11
N CYS A 79 9.76 -21.04 15.45
CA CYS A 79 9.07 -21.56 16.64
C CYS A 79 8.82 -23.07 16.55
N SER A 80 8.47 -23.57 15.35
CA SER A 80 8.30 -25.00 15.10
C SER A 80 9.62 -25.78 15.27
N ASN A 81 10.73 -25.26 14.71
CA ASN A 81 12.05 -25.86 14.87
C ASN A 81 12.54 -25.87 16.32
N GLU A 82 12.27 -24.80 17.08
CA GLU A 82 12.65 -24.72 18.49
C GLU A 82 11.87 -25.73 19.33
N ARG A 83 10.58 -25.91 19.05
CA ARG A 83 9.75 -26.96 19.69
C ARG A 83 10.29 -28.36 19.41
N VAL A 84 10.70 -28.65 18.17
CA VAL A 84 11.30 -29.95 17.80
C VAL A 84 12.62 -30.16 18.55
N ARG A 85 13.51 -29.16 18.59
CA ARG A 85 14.76 -29.25 19.36
C ARG A 85 14.54 -29.52 20.84
N CYS A 86 13.56 -28.88 21.47
CA CYS A 86 13.23 -29.10 22.87
C CYS A 86 12.65 -30.51 23.12
N ALA A 87 11.98 -31.11 22.14
CA ALA A 87 11.46 -32.48 22.24
C ALA A 87 12.55 -33.56 22.07
N ASP A 88 13.65 -33.23 21.39
CA ASP A 88 14.82 -34.11 21.16
C ASP A 88 15.90 -34.01 22.27
N HIS A 89 15.68 -33.22 23.32
CA HIS A 89 16.57 -33.16 24.49
C HIS A 89 15.94 -33.90 25.69
N PRO A 90 16.50 -35.05 26.13
CA PRO A 90 16.00 -35.80 27.30
C PRO A 90 16.25 -35.08 28.63
#